data_AF-A0A956FLJ1-F1
#
_entry.id   AF-A0A956FLJ1-F1
#
_cell.length_a   1.000
_cell.length_b   1.000
_cell.length_c   1.000
_cell.angle_alpha   90.00
_cell.angle_beta   90.00
_cell.angle_gamma   90.00
#
_symmetry.space_group_name_H-M   'P 1'
#
loop_
_entity.id
_entity.type
_entity.pdbx_description
1 polymer ?
#
loop_
_entity_poly.entity_id
_entity_poly.type
_entity_poly.pdbx_seq_one_letter_code
_entity_poly.pdbx_strand_id
1 'polypeptide(L)' 'VLRALNKSKAGRRELELLQTTGLTSEQLRLIVRHLRTKGYLHVEGSGTKRRYKITRAGTGFLRNGR' A
#
# COMPACT_ATOMS: atom_id res chain seq x y z
N VAL A 1 -4.98 -3.36 -2.69
CA VAL A 1 -3.92 -2.71 -1.86
C VAL A 1 -4.25 -1.26 -1.45
N LEU A 2 -4.37 -0.28 -2.38
CA LEU A 2 -4.62 1.13 -2.00
C LEU A 2 -5.85 1.33 -1.10
N ARG A 3 -6.96 0.65 -1.38
CA ARG A 3 -8.17 0.71 -0.53
C ARG A 3 -7.92 0.21 0.91
N ALA A 4 -7.08 -0.81 1.08
CA ALA A 4 -6.71 -1.31 2.41
C ALA A 4 -5.84 -0.30 3.17
N LEU A 5 -4.97 0.42 2.46
CA LEU A 5 -4.13 1.49 3.03
C LEU A 5 -4.92 2.74 3.39
N ASN A 6 -5.93 3.11 2.59
CA ASN A 6 -6.76 4.28 2.84
C ASN A 6 -7.52 4.23 4.18
N LYS A 7 -7.72 3.02 4.75
CA LYS A 7 -8.36 2.83 6.05
C LYS A 7 -7.41 3.08 7.25
N SER A 8 -6.11 3.28 7.04
CA SER A 8 -5.12 3.49 8.12
C SER A 8 -4.22 4.71 7.87
N LYS A 9 -4.32 5.73 8.73
CA LYS A 9 -3.44 6.91 8.67
C LYS A 9 -1.98 6.60 9.01
N ALA A 10 -1.74 5.60 9.87
CA ALA A 10 -0.39 5.19 10.28
C ALA A 10 0.29 4.25 9.26
N GLY A 11 -0.39 3.91 8.17
CA GLY A 11 0.03 2.85 7.26
C GLY A 11 -0.21 1.45 7.82
N ARG A 12 0.19 0.44 7.05
CA ARG A 12 0.07 -0.98 7.42
C ARG A 12 1.39 -1.71 7.25
N ARG A 13 1.61 -2.75 8.04
CA ARG A 13 2.73 -3.70 7.85
C ARG A 13 2.43 -4.66 6.70
N GLU A 14 3.46 -5.37 6.24
CA GLU A 14 3.32 -6.37 5.17
C GLU A 14 2.31 -7.45 5.56
N LEU A 15 2.45 -8.06 6.74
CA LEU A 15 1.54 -9.10 7.23
C LEU A 15 0.08 -8.64 7.28
N GLU A 16 -0.17 -7.41 7.75
CA GLU A 16 -1.52 -6.83 7.79
C GLU A 16 -2.09 -6.67 6.38
N LEU A 17 -1.27 -6.30 5.40
CA LEU A 17 -1.70 -6.20 4.01
C LEU A 17 -2.01 -7.57 3.41
N LEU A 18 -1.17 -8.57 3.65
CA LEU A 18 -1.41 -9.94 3.20
C LEU A 18 -2.74 -10.46 3.76
N GLN A 19 -2.96 -10.33 5.07
CA GLN A 19 -4.21 -10.73 5.72
C GLN A 19 -5.44 -9.98 5.18
N THR A 20 -5.31 -8.66 4.96
CA THR A 20 -6.46 -7.84 4.51
C THR A 20 -6.78 -8.04 3.03
N THR A 21 -5.80 -8.40 2.21
CA THR A 21 -5.95 -8.47 0.74
C THR A 21 -6.00 -9.88 0.19
N GLY A 22 -5.61 -10.89 0.97
CA GLY A 22 -5.50 -12.28 0.53
C GLY A 22 -4.36 -12.52 -0.47
N LEU A 23 -3.48 -11.54 -0.68
CA LEU A 23 -2.36 -11.65 -1.62
C LEU A 23 -1.23 -12.48 -1.02
N THR A 24 -0.44 -13.10 -1.90
CA THR A 24 0.88 -13.64 -1.52
C THR A 24 1.91 -12.50 -1.40
N SER A 25 3.02 -12.77 -0.70
CA SER A 25 4.10 -11.79 -0.53
C SER A 25 4.71 -11.34 -1.87
N GLU A 26 4.80 -12.23 -2.85
CA GLU A 26 5.32 -11.92 -4.19
C GLU A 26 4.37 -11.00 -4.96
N GLN A 27 3.07 -11.33 -4.95
CA GLN A 27 2.03 -10.49 -5.55
C GLN A 27 2.02 -9.10 -4.91
N LEU A 28 2.07 -9.03 -3.58
CA LEU A 28 2.13 -7.77 -2.86
C LEU A 28 3.37 -6.96 -3.24
N ARG A 29 4.53 -7.60 -3.37
CA ARG A 29 5.79 -6.94 -3.78
C ARG A 29 5.69 -6.34 -5.18
N LEU A 30 5.13 -7.06 -6.15
CA LEU A 30 4.92 -6.57 -7.51
C LEU A 30 3.95 -5.38 -7.55
N ILE A 31 2.82 -5.50 -6.85
CA ILE A 31 1.80 -4.45 -6.78
C ILE A 31 2.35 -3.20 -6.08
N VAL A 32 3.03 -3.37 -4.95
CA VAL A 32 3.67 -2.26 -4.23
C VAL A 32 4.70 -1.56 -5.11
N ARG A 33 5.54 -2.30 -5.82
CA ARG A 33 6.52 -1.73 -6.77
C ARG A 33 5.80 -0.87 -7.81
N HIS A 34 4.78 -1.41 -8.46
CA HIS A 34 4.00 -0.68 -9.45
C HIS A 34 3.35 0.60 -8.87
N LEU A 35 2.64 0.49 -7.75
CA LEU A 35 1.97 1.62 -7.10
C LEU A 35 2.95 2.70 -6.64
N ARG A 36 4.14 2.30 -6.19
CA ARG A 36 5.21 3.22 -5.81
C ARG A 36 5.79 3.94 -7.02
N THR A 37 5.99 3.27 -8.16
CA THR A 37 6.43 3.93 -9.40
C THR A 37 5.43 4.97 -9.92
N LYS A 38 4.13 4.78 -9.64
CA LYS A 38 3.07 5.76 -9.95
C LYS A 38 2.93 6.87 -8.90
N GLY A 39 3.71 6.84 -7.81
CA GLY A 39 3.61 7.82 -6.73
C GLY A 39 2.38 7.67 -5.83
N TYR A 40 1.63 6.56 -5.91
CA TYR A 40 0.41 6.32 -5.13
C TYR A 40 0.65 5.73 -3.74
N LEU A 41 1.86 5.22 -3.51
CA LEU A 41 2.23 4.53 -2.29
C LEU A 41 3.62 4.99 -1.82
N HIS A 42 3.73 5.23 -0.52
CA HIS A 42 4.97 5.52 0.17
C HIS A 42 5.34 4.37 1.11
N VAL A 43 6.63 4.08 1.23
CA VAL A 43 7.15 3.05 2.14
C VAL A 43 8.11 3.72 3.11
N GLU A 44 7.84 3.60 4.40
CA GLU A 44 8.71 4.07 5.46
C GLU A 44 9.36 2.90 6.18
N GLY A 45 10.53 3.13 6.79
CA GLY A 45 11.28 2.13 7.53
C GLY A 45 11.98 1.10 6.65
N SER A 46 12.60 0.12 7.29
CA SER A 46 13.42 -0.90 6.65
C SER A 46 13.13 -2.29 7.23
N GLY A 47 13.44 -3.33 6.43
CA GLY A 47 13.22 -4.73 6.82
C GLY A 47 11.80 -5.01 7.33
N THR A 48 11.72 -5.66 8.49
CA THR A 48 10.47 -6.02 9.17
C THR A 48 9.72 -4.83 9.76
N LYS A 49 10.38 -3.68 9.91
CA LYS A 49 9.78 -2.43 10.42
C LYS A 49 9.10 -1.62 9.32
N ARG A 50 9.10 -2.10 8.06
CA ARG A 50 8.48 -1.39 6.93
C ARG A 50 6.99 -1.13 7.15
N ARG A 51 6.57 0.08 6.83
CA ARG A 51 5.16 0.49 6.78
C ARG A 51 4.82 1.03 5.41
N TYR A 52 3.72 0.53 4.85
CA TYR A 52 3.16 0.98 3.58
C TYR A 52 2.08 2.02 3.87
N LYS A 53 2.16 3.18 3.21
CA LYS A 53 1.21 4.29 3.36
C LYS A 53 0.67 4.70 1.99
N ILE A 54 -0.59 5.09 1.94
CA ILE A 54 -1.15 5.72 0.74
C ILE A 54 -0.73 7.20 0.69
N THR A 55 -0.38 7.69 -0.50
CA THR A 55 -0.07 9.11 -0.70
C THR A 55 -1.34 9.90 -1.02
N ARG A 56 -1.26 11.24 -0.98
CA ARG A 56 -2.36 12.11 -1.44
C ARG A 56 -2.78 11.79 -2.88
N ALA A 57 -1.81 11.55 -3.77
CA ALA A 57 -2.07 11.16 -5.16
C ALA A 57 -2.79 9.80 -5.24
N GLY A 58 -2.39 8.82 -4.43
CA GLY A 58 -3.07 7.53 -4.35
C GLY A 58 -4.51 7.64 -3.83
N THR A 59 -4.76 8.51 -2.85
CA THR A 59 -6.12 8.80 -2.37
C THR A 59 -6.96 9.48 -3.46
N GLY A 60 -6.37 10.41 -4.23
CA GLY A 60 -7.03 11.04 -5.37
C GLY A 60 -7.41 10.03 -6.46
N PHE A 61 -6.49 9.11 -6.79
CA PHE A 61 -6.75 8.02 -7.73
C PHE A 61 -7.95 7.15 -7.31
N LEU A 62 -8.07 6.82 -6.02
CA LEU A 62 -9.22 6.05 -5.51
C LEU A 62 -10.55 6.79 -5.60
N ARG A 63 -10.54 8.13 -5.60
CA ARG A 63 -11.76 8.96 -5.70
C ARG A 63 -12.22 9.10 -7.15
N ASN A 64 -11.28 9.25 -8.08
CA ASN A 64 -11.59 9.47 -9.50
C ASN A 64 -11.87 8.18 -10.26
N GLY A 65 -11.37 7.04 -9.79
CA GLY A 65 -11.69 5.72 -10.36
C GLY A 65 -12.96 5.10 -9.80
N ARG A 66 -13.94 5.92 -9.43
CA ARG A 66 -15.21 5.51 -8.81
C ARG A 66 -16.38 5.90 -9.70
#